data_AF-A0A7W9Q2X1-F1
#
_entry.id   AF-A0A7W9Q2X1-F1
#
_cell.length_a   1.000
_cell.length_b   1.000
_cell.length_c   1.000
_cell.angle_alpha   90.00
_cell.angle_beta   90.00
_cell.angle_gamma   90.00
#
_symmetry.space_group_name_H-M   'P 1'
#
loop_
_entity.id
_entity.type
_entity.pdbx_description
1 polymer ?
#
loop_
_entity_poly.entity_id
_entity_poly.type
_entity_poly.pdbx_seq_one_letter_code
_entity_poly.pdbx_strand_id
1 'polypeptide(L)'
;MTYIDPQKRANAEQNGMPHAAEEVIAEWVALAESVCLELRRAGLPAHMSPLGAPASQQAGARVHVDTIDGPAGGVHVEWNAGETLTEAVFARMQPDGLDLPDPVIAHGAQIVSLMDETIRGVLAFVGFRTQDAVELNDLAPGTHVAGRLPRQWYIEHVLAEGVLGLIAAIRSSSTDSDPAAGDSAEGRDRLTGRGVRIVQEGQYLLPDDDRQELARVLRRLAEAMYGQDMACRGPWEADRSLLDLPDELCLATRAPLIVTGTPATRRELLAAAYVALLGSIELAEADLIDDEHAARITEAWTGTLRRRLEPVPDEDRQELVRLFRQVAREESDPGGKAFAAGFQKVIGVVEEGG
;
A
#
# COMPACT_ATOMS: atom_id res chain seq x y z
N MET A 1 -6.42 -1.24 27.93
CA MET A 1 -7.79 -1.74 27.64
C MET A 1 -7.69 -3.25 27.77
N THR A 2 -8.60 -3.92 28.48
CA THR A 2 -8.53 -5.38 28.66
C THR A 2 -9.57 -6.01 27.72
N TYR A 3 -9.13 -6.79 26.74
CA TYR A 3 -10.01 -7.39 25.74
C TYR A 3 -10.74 -8.64 26.27
N ILE A 4 -10.12 -9.33 27.23
CA ILE A 4 -10.66 -10.54 27.82
C ILE A 4 -10.92 -10.29 29.30
N ASP A 5 -12.09 -10.72 29.76
CA ASP A 5 -12.41 -10.72 31.17
C ASP A 5 -11.33 -11.52 31.96
N PRO A 6 -10.73 -10.95 33.02
CA PRO A 6 -9.63 -11.61 33.75
C PRO A 6 -9.99 -12.99 34.30
N GLN A 7 -11.26 -13.20 34.68
CA GLN A 7 -11.72 -14.50 35.17
C GLN A 7 -11.83 -15.51 34.03
N LYS A 8 -12.29 -15.10 32.84
CA LYS A 8 -12.24 -15.94 31.64
C LYS A 8 -10.81 -16.33 31.28
N ARG A 9 -9.87 -15.38 31.32
CA ARG A 9 -8.46 -15.67 31.03
C ARG A 9 -7.87 -16.68 32.02
N ALA A 10 -8.06 -16.46 33.33
CA ALA A 10 -7.57 -17.38 34.36
C ALA A 10 -8.17 -18.78 34.21
N ASN A 11 -9.46 -18.89 33.85
CA ASN A 11 -10.09 -20.18 33.58
C ASN A 11 -9.51 -20.86 32.33
N ALA A 12 -9.25 -20.12 31.26
CA ALA A 12 -8.69 -20.66 30.02
C ALA A 12 -7.26 -21.19 30.24
N GLU A 13 -6.44 -20.45 30.99
CA GLU A 13 -5.10 -20.87 31.42
C GLU A 13 -5.13 -22.18 32.22
N GLN A 14 -6.07 -22.31 33.19
CA GLN A 14 -6.24 -23.54 33.97
C GLN A 14 -6.63 -24.75 33.11
N ASN A 15 -7.30 -24.52 31.98
CA ASN A 15 -7.74 -25.56 31.05
C ASN A 15 -6.73 -25.82 29.91
N GLY A 16 -5.53 -25.22 29.96
CA GLY A 16 -4.51 -25.42 28.93
C GLY A 16 -4.80 -24.74 27.60
N MET A 17 -5.70 -23.75 27.58
CA MET A 17 -6.01 -22.91 26.41
C MET A 17 -5.68 -21.45 26.74
N PRO A 18 -4.39 -21.11 26.91
CA PRO A 18 -4.01 -19.73 27.24
C PRO A 18 -4.47 -18.78 26.13
N HIS A 19 -4.76 -17.54 26.51
CA HIS A 19 -4.99 -16.47 25.55
C HIS A 19 -3.69 -15.72 25.27
N ALA A 20 -3.59 -15.16 24.07
CA ALA A 20 -2.47 -14.31 23.70
C ALA A 20 -2.36 -13.08 24.62
N ALA A 21 -1.18 -12.45 24.62
CA ALA A 21 -0.95 -11.19 25.31
C ALA A 21 -1.91 -10.09 24.83
N GLU A 22 -2.26 -9.13 25.69
CA GLU A 22 -3.21 -8.06 25.37
C GLU A 22 -2.75 -7.23 24.17
N GLU A 23 -1.44 -7.03 24.02
CA GLU A 23 -0.82 -6.30 22.91
C GLU A 23 -1.07 -7.03 21.58
N VAL A 24 -0.89 -8.35 21.56
CA VAL A 24 -1.15 -9.18 20.37
C VAL A 24 -2.63 -9.20 20.01
N ILE A 25 -3.51 -9.28 21.02
CA ILE A 25 -4.96 -9.20 20.79
C ILE A 25 -5.34 -7.82 20.24
N ALA A 26 -4.74 -6.74 20.74
CA ALA A 26 -4.96 -5.39 20.21
C ALA A 26 -4.60 -5.30 18.73
N GLU A 27 -3.46 -5.87 18.34
CA GLU A 27 -3.03 -5.95 16.93
C GLU A 27 -4.02 -6.74 16.08
N TRP A 28 -4.52 -7.87 16.57
CA TRP A 28 -5.54 -8.67 15.86
C TRP A 28 -6.87 -7.94 15.74
N VAL A 29 -7.30 -7.20 16.76
CA VAL A 29 -8.51 -6.37 16.68
C VAL A 29 -8.34 -5.27 15.63
N ALA A 30 -7.22 -4.56 15.63
CA ALA A 30 -6.93 -3.55 14.60
C ALA A 30 -6.89 -4.16 13.18
N LEU A 31 -6.30 -5.35 13.04
CA LEU A 31 -6.30 -6.10 11.79
C LEU A 31 -7.73 -6.47 11.35
N ALA A 32 -8.56 -6.97 12.27
CA ALA A 32 -9.95 -7.30 12.00
C ALA A 32 -10.79 -6.08 11.58
N GLU A 33 -10.54 -4.91 12.17
CA GLU A 33 -11.17 -3.65 11.76
C GLU A 33 -10.76 -3.25 10.34
N SER A 34 -9.47 -3.39 10.02
CA SER A 34 -8.93 -3.15 8.67
C SER A 34 -9.57 -4.08 7.64
N VAL A 35 -9.68 -5.38 7.96
CA VAL A 35 -10.32 -6.39 7.11
C VAL A 35 -11.79 -6.03 6.85
N CYS A 36 -12.54 -5.66 7.90
CA CYS A 36 -13.92 -5.18 7.76
C CYS A 36 -14.02 -3.97 6.83
N LEU A 37 -13.14 -2.98 7.00
CA LEU A 37 -13.15 -1.76 6.20
C LEU A 37 -12.87 -2.04 4.72
N GLU A 38 -11.86 -2.85 4.41
CA GLU A 38 -11.49 -3.15 3.03
C GLU A 38 -12.55 -4.01 2.32
N LEU A 39 -13.17 -4.97 3.02
CA LEU A 39 -14.31 -5.73 2.46
C LEU A 39 -15.49 -4.81 2.14
N ARG A 40 -15.81 -3.84 3.01
CA ARG A 40 -16.87 -2.84 2.72
C ARG A 40 -16.52 -1.95 1.53
N ARG A 41 -15.25 -1.54 1.39
CA ARG A 41 -14.79 -0.77 0.23
C ARG A 41 -14.88 -1.55 -1.07
N ALA A 42 -14.70 -2.88 -1.00
CA ALA A 42 -14.94 -3.79 -2.12
C ALA A 42 -16.43 -4.03 -2.42
N GLY A 43 -17.35 -3.43 -1.65
CA GLY A 43 -18.79 -3.59 -1.82
C GLY A 43 -19.37 -4.83 -1.14
N LEU A 44 -18.59 -5.55 -0.33
CA LEU A 44 -19.07 -6.70 0.43
C LEU A 44 -19.60 -6.23 1.80
N PRO A 45 -20.81 -6.66 2.21
CA PRO A 45 -21.28 -6.39 3.56
C PRO A 45 -20.37 -7.12 4.54
N ALA A 46 -19.71 -6.38 5.44
CA ALA A 46 -18.81 -6.94 6.43
C ALA A 46 -19.03 -6.33 7.82
N HIS A 47 -18.97 -7.16 8.85
CA HIS A 47 -19.16 -6.74 10.24
C HIS A 47 -18.26 -7.52 11.18
N MET A 48 -17.81 -6.85 12.24
CA MET A 48 -17.01 -7.48 13.28
C MET A 48 -17.94 -8.13 14.31
N SER A 49 -17.68 -9.40 14.65
CA SER A 49 -18.35 -10.04 15.78
C SER A 49 -17.73 -9.57 17.09
N PRO A 50 -18.56 -9.11 18.06
CA PRO A 50 -18.07 -8.87 19.40
C PRO A 50 -17.51 -10.18 20.00
N LEU A 51 -16.39 -10.10 20.72
CA LEU A 51 -15.81 -11.26 21.39
C LEU A 51 -16.82 -11.90 22.35
N GLY A 52 -17.15 -13.17 22.09
CA GLY A 52 -18.07 -13.96 22.92
C GLY A 52 -19.55 -13.61 22.76
N ALA A 53 -19.94 -12.81 21.76
CA ALA A 53 -21.34 -12.63 21.40
C ALA A 53 -21.84 -13.82 20.56
N PRO A 54 -23.14 -14.17 20.64
CA PRO A 54 -23.74 -15.14 19.74
C PRO A 54 -23.59 -14.68 18.28
N ALA A 55 -23.57 -15.64 17.35
CA ALA A 55 -23.51 -15.36 15.92
C ALA A 55 -24.57 -14.33 15.54
N SER A 56 -24.14 -13.23 14.90
CA SER A 56 -25.07 -12.21 14.43
C SER A 56 -26.00 -12.83 13.37
N GLN A 57 -27.25 -12.41 13.33
CA GLN A 57 -28.18 -12.81 12.26
C GLN A 57 -27.92 -12.03 10.95
N GLN A 58 -26.95 -11.12 10.95
CA GLN A 58 -26.67 -10.23 9.82
C GLN A 58 -25.93 -10.99 8.72
N ALA A 59 -26.52 -11.01 7.52
CA ALA A 59 -25.85 -11.56 6.34
C ALA A 59 -24.60 -10.73 5.98
N GLY A 60 -23.53 -11.41 5.59
CA GLY A 60 -22.28 -10.80 5.18
C GLY A 60 -21.02 -11.52 5.67
N ALA A 61 -19.86 -10.96 5.33
CA ALA A 61 -18.58 -11.39 5.86
C ALA A 61 -18.49 -11.05 7.35
N ARG A 62 -18.48 -12.08 8.18
CA ARG A 62 -18.33 -11.98 9.62
C ARG A 62 -16.85 -12.10 9.95
N VAL A 63 -16.30 -11.02 10.50
CA VAL A 63 -14.89 -10.97 10.93
C VAL A 63 -14.85 -11.13 12.44
N HIS A 64 -14.06 -12.06 12.96
CA HIS A 64 -13.91 -12.27 14.39
C HIS A 64 -12.46 -12.52 14.76
N VAL A 65 -12.13 -12.24 16.02
CA VAL A 65 -10.80 -12.48 16.58
C VAL A 65 -10.88 -13.69 17.49
N ASP A 66 -10.14 -14.74 17.14
CA ASP A 66 -9.82 -15.83 18.07
C ASP A 66 -8.59 -15.41 18.89
N THR A 67 -8.74 -15.43 20.21
CA THR A 67 -7.74 -14.91 21.14
C THR A 67 -6.87 -16.00 21.75
N ILE A 68 -7.04 -17.26 21.33
CA ILE A 68 -6.21 -18.37 21.78
C ILE A 68 -4.74 -18.11 21.41
N ASP A 69 -3.84 -18.34 22.35
CA ASP A 69 -2.40 -18.30 22.11
C ASP A 69 -1.99 -19.58 21.35
N GLY A 70 -1.74 -19.45 20.06
CA GLY A 70 -1.38 -20.57 19.20
C GLY A 70 -1.67 -20.33 17.72
N PRO A 71 -1.45 -21.35 16.86
CA PRO A 71 -1.65 -21.22 15.40
C PRO A 71 -3.11 -20.99 15.00
N ALA A 72 -4.07 -21.38 15.85
CA ALA A 72 -5.49 -21.13 15.63
C ALA A 72 -5.93 -19.70 16.02
N GLY A 73 -5.11 -18.99 16.81
CA GLY A 73 -5.36 -17.60 17.18
C GLY A 73 -5.23 -16.66 15.98
N GLY A 74 -5.92 -15.52 16.04
CA GLY A 74 -5.84 -14.48 15.03
C GLY A 74 -7.19 -14.04 14.49
N VAL A 75 -7.17 -13.49 13.28
CA VAL A 75 -8.35 -12.92 12.62
C VAL A 75 -8.92 -13.93 11.65
N HIS A 76 -10.21 -14.21 11.79
CA HIS A 76 -10.95 -15.16 10.97
C HIS A 76 -12.11 -14.45 10.28
N VAL A 77 -12.37 -14.82 9.03
CA VAL A 77 -13.46 -14.29 8.21
C VAL A 77 -14.28 -15.45 7.66
N GLU A 78 -15.57 -15.44 7.94
CA GLU A 78 -16.52 -16.43 7.41
C GLU A 78 -17.70 -15.73 6.73
N TRP A 79 -18.25 -16.33 5.68
CA TRP A 79 -19.50 -15.83 5.11
C TRP A 79 -20.72 -16.30 5.91
N ASN A 80 -21.49 -15.35 6.43
CA ASN A 80 -22.81 -15.60 6.98
C ASN A 80 -23.88 -15.37 5.90
N ALA A 81 -24.57 -16.43 5.48
CA ALA A 81 -25.63 -16.33 4.47
C ALA A 81 -26.93 -15.66 4.95
N GLY A 82 -27.01 -15.34 6.24
CA GLY A 82 -28.19 -14.73 6.87
C GLY A 82 -29.20 -15.75 7.37
N GLU A 83 -30.11 -15.28 8.21
CA GLU A 83 -31.09 -16.09 8.93
C GLU A 83 -31.96 -16.93 7.99
N THR A 84 -32.48 -16.35 6.91
CA THR A 84 -33.42 -17.04 6.01
C THR A 84 -32.83 -18.31 5.37
N LEU A 85 -31.60 -18.26 4.86
CA LEU A 85 -30.97 -19.46 4.28
C LEU A 85 -30.57 -20.44 5.38
N THR A 86 -30.08 -19.93 6.51
CA THR A 86 -29.65 -20.73 7.65
C THR A 86 -30.80 -21.54 8.24
N GLU A 87 -31.97 -20.91 8.45
CA GLU A 87 -33.19 -21.58 8.91
C GLU A 87 -33.71 -22.60 7.90
N ALA A 88 -33.66 -22.28 6.59
CA ALA A 88 -34.08 -23.21 5.55
C ALA A 88 -33.18 -24.46 5.52
N VAL A 89 -31.88 -24.30 5.73
CA VAL A 89 -30.92 -25.41 5.85
C VAL A 89 -31.20 -26.22 7.13
N PHE A 90 -31.35 -25.56 8.29
CA PHE A 90 -31.63 -26.25 9.56
C PHE A 90 -32.96 -27.00 9.55
N ALA A 91 -34.01 -26.46 8.93
CA ALA A 91 -35.30 -27.13 8.80
C ALA A 91 -35.25 -28.43 7.99
N ARG A 92 -34.17 -28.65 7.21
CA ARG A 92 -33.94 -29.85 6.40
C ARG A 92 -32.99 -30.86 7.07
N MET A 93 -32.26 -30.44 8.09
CA MET A 93 -31.41 -31.34 8.88
C MET A 93 -32.31 -32.18 9.81
N GLN A 94 -32.50 -33.47 9.49
CA GLN A 94 -33.20 -34.39 10.38
C GLN A 94 -32.25 -34.87 11.50
N PRO A 95 -32.72 -35.00 12.76
CA PRO A 95 -31.88 -35.42 13.88
C PRO A 95 -31.29 -36.83 13.72
N ASP A 96 -31.95 -37.71 12.96
CA ASP A 96 -31.55 -39.12 12.79
C ASP A 96 -30.95 -39.42 11.40
N GLY A 97 -30.77 -38.41 10.56
CA GLY A 97 -30.27 -38.56 9.20
C GLY A 97 -29.54 -37.31 8.70
N LEU A 98 -28.21 -37.37 8.68
CA LEU A 98 -27.38 -36.50 7.86
C LEU A 98 -27.55 -36.93 6.39
N ASP A 99 -28.75 -36.75 5.84
CA ASP A 99 -28.98 -36.93 4.41
C ASP A 99 -28.31 -35.77 3.66
N LEU A 100 -27.03 -35.97 3.36
CA LEU A 100 -26.18 -35.12 2.54
C LEU A 100 -26.71 -34.80 1.13
N PRO A 101 -27.67 -35.52 0.48
CA PRO A 101 -28.15 -35.12 -0.84
C PRO A 101 -29.33 -34.12 -0.84
N ASP A 102 -29.74 -33.51 0.29
CA ASP A 102 -30.78 -32.47 0.25
C ASP A 102 -30.30 -31.24 -0.56
N PRO A 103 -31.02 -30.85 -1.63
CA PRO A 103 -30.58 -29.75 -2.51
C PRO A 103 -30.43 -28.40 -1.80
N VAL A 104 -31.19 -28.15 -0.73
CA VAL A 104 -31.13 -26.88 0.02
C VAL A 104 -29.84 -26.84 0.85
N ILE A 105 -29.48 -27.95 1.49
CA ILE A 105 -28.22 -28.08 2.24
C ILE A 105 -27.02 -27.93 1.28
N ALA A 106 -27.04 -28.64 0.16
CA ALA A 106 -26.00 -28.56 -0.86
C ALA A 106 -25.87 -27.14 -1.44
N HIS A 107 -26.99 -26.48 -1.71
CA HIS A 107 -26.99 -25.10 -2.20
C HIS A 107 -26.42 -24.11 -1.18
N GLY A 108 -26.80 -24.25 0.09
CA GLY A 108 -26.25 -23.42 1.18
C GLY A 108 -24.73 -23.56 1.31
N ALA A 109 -24.23 -24.79 1.32
CA ALA A 109 -22.79 -25.07 1.35
C ALA A 109 -22.06 -24.48 0.14
N GLN A 110 -22.65 -24.59 -1.06
CA GLN A 110 -22.07 -24.03 -2.27
C GLN A 110 -21.98 -22.51 -2.23
N ILE A 111 -23.01 -21.82 -1.71
CA ILE A 111 -22.99 -20.35 -1.54
C ILE A 111 -21.88 -19.94 -0.59
N VAL A 112 -21.77 -20.60 0.58
CA VAL A 112 -20.72 -20.27 1.57
C VAL A 112 -19.34 -20.45 0.95
N SER A 113 -19.09 -21.57 0.26
CA SER A 113 -17.80 -21.84 -0.39
C SER A 113 -17.43 -20.79 -1.45
N LEU A 114 -18.38 -20.41 -2.32
CA LEU A 114 -18.15 -19.38 -3.35
C LEU A 114 -17.86 -18.00 -2.73
N MET A 115 -18.56 -17.68 -1.63
CA MET A 115 -18.36 -16.41 -0.94
C MET A 115 -17.04 -16.37 -0.17
N ASP A 116 -16.63 -17.47 0.46
CA ASP A 116 -15.32 -17.58 1.12
C ASP A 116 -14.17 -17.45 0.11
N GLU A 117 -14.27 -18.08 -1.06
CA GLU A 117 -13.30 -17.91 -2.15
C GLU A 117 -13.25 -16.45 -2.63
N THR A 118 -14.41 -15.81 -2.78
CA THR A 118 -14.51 -14.39 -3.17
C THR A 118 -13.86 -13.48 -2.13
N ILE A 119 -14.16 -13.69 -0.85
CA ILE A 119 -13.56 -12.94 0.27
C ILE A 119 -12.04 -13.10 0.25
N ARG A 120 -11.55 -14.34 0.14
CA ARG A 120 -10.12 -14.64 0.06
C ARG A 120 -9.44 -13.92 -1.10
N GLY A 121 -10.05 -13.94 -2.28
CA GLY A 121 -9.56 -13.22 -3.46
C GLY A 121 -9.50 -11.71 -3.26
N VAL A 122 -10.54 -11.10 -2.68
CA VAL A 122 -10.56 -9.66 -2.36
C VAL A 122 -9.50 -9.31 -1.34
N LEU A 123 -9.38 -10.09 -0.26
CA LEU A 123 -8.38 -9.87 0.79
C LEU A 123 -6.96 -9.97 0.26
N ALA A 124 -6.66 -11.00 -0.54
CA ALA A 124 -5.37 -11.15 -1.21
C ALA A 124 -5.08 -9.96 -2.15
N PHE A 125 -6.08 -9.51 -2.91
CA PHE A 125 -5.95 -8.37 -3.83
C PHE A 125 -5.60 -7.06 -3.10
N VAL A 126 -6.17 -6.81 -1.92
CA VAL A 126 -5.87 -5.61 -1.10
C VAL A 126 -4.62 -5.79 -0.22
N GLY A 127 -3.92 -6.92 -0.34
CA GLY A 127 -2.63 -7.20 0.27
C GLY A 127 -2.68 -8.01 1.56
N PHE A 128 -3.81 -8.56 2.00
CA PHE A 128 -3.83 -9.45 3.16
C PHE A 128 -3.28 -10.83 2.81
N ARG A 129 -2.59 -11.45 3.77
CA ARG A 129 -2.20 -12.87 3.69
C ARG A 129 -3.34 -13.69 4.24
N THR A 130 -3.91 -14.53 3.39
CA THR A 130 -5.02 -15.40 3.74
C THR A 130 -4.62 -16.86 3.67
N GLN A 131 -5.11 -17.66 4.61
CA GLN A 131 -5.00 -19.12 4.61
C GLN A 131 -6.39 -19.71 4.81
N ASP A 132 -6.58 -20.97 4.40
CA ASP A 132 -7.81 -21.67 4.73
C ASP A 132 -7.84 -21.93 6.24
N ALA A 133 -8.91 -21.54 6.92
CA ALA A 133 -9.01 -21.72 8.37
C ALA A 133 -8.95 -23.21 8.75
N VAL A 134 -9.42 -24.09 7.86
CA VAL A 134 -9.39 -25.56 8.03
C VAL A 134 -7.96 -26.11 8.12
N GLU A 135 -6.98 -25.43 7.51
CA GLU A 135 -5.57 -25.84 7.60
C GLU A 135 -4.97 -25.59 9.00
N LEU A 136 -5.52 -24.65 9.76
CA LEU A 136 -5.07 -24.29 11.11
C LEU A 136 -5.89 -24.99 12.19
N ASN A 137 -7.18 -25.17 11.94
CA ASN A 137 -8.13 -25.84 12.82
C ASN A 137 -9.21 -26.48 11.96
N ASP A 138 -9.28 -27.81 11.95
CA ASP A 138 -10.19 -28.61 11.12
C ASP A 138 -11.68 -28.31 11.40
N LEU A 139 -11.97 -27.69 12.55
CA LEU A 139 -13.31 -27.26 12.95
C LEU A 139 -13.62 -25.80 12.64
N ALA A 140 -12.63 -25.00 12.20
CA ALA A 140 -12.81 -23.59 11.90
C ALA A 140 -13.21 -23.39 10.42
N PRO A 141 -14.43 -22.90 10.13
CA PRO A 141 -14.79 -22.54 8.76
C PRO A 141 -14.14 -21.21 8.35
N GLY A 142 -14.05 -21.00 7.03
CA GLY A 142 -13.72 -19.70 6.45
C GLY A 142 -12.23 -19.47 6.18
N THR A 143 -11.80 -18.22 6.34
CA THR A 143 -10.48 -17.73 5.95
C THR A 143 -9.76 -17.11 7.16
N HIS A 144 -8.56 -17.61 7.45
CA HIS A 144 -7.65 -16.99 8.42
C HIS A 144 -6.85 -15.87 7.76
N VAL A 145 -6.69 -14.75 8.46
CA VAL A 145 -5.92 -13.58 8.02
C VAL A 145 -4.65 -13.46 8.85
N ALA A 146 -3.53 -13.88 8.27
CA ALA A 146 -2.20 -13.92 8.90
C ALA A 146 -1.46 -12.56 8.86
N GLY A 147 -2.19 -11.46 8.71
CA GLY A 147 -1.66 -10.10 8.60
C GLY A 147 -1.67 -9.54 7.17
N ARG A 148 -0.95 -8.44 6.96
CA ARG A 148 -0.93 -7.67 5.72
C ARG A 148 0.47 -7.66 5.11
N LEU A 149 0.55 -7.81 3.79
CA LEU A 149 1.72 -7.48 3.00
C LEU A 149 1.61 -6.04 2.50
N PRO A 150 2.76 -5.36 2.29
CA PRO A 150 2.76 -4.06 1.66
C PRO A 150 2.05 -4.12 0.29
N ARG A 151 1.11 -3.20 0.07
CA ARG A 151 0.37 -3.05 -1.19
C ARG A 151 1.31 -2.51 -2.25
N GLN A 152 1.90 -3.44 -3.02
CA GLN A 152 2.92 -3.08 -3.99
C GLN A 152 2.44 -2.07 -5.02
N TRP A 153 1.21 -2.21 -5.50
CA TRP A 153 0.60 -1.25 -6.41
C TRP A 153 0.49 0.16 -5.80
N TYR A 154 0.22 0.27 -4.50
CA TYR A 154 0.07 1.56 -3.81
C TYR A 154 1.42 2.25 -3.68
N ILE A 155 2.44 1.49 -3.29
CA ILE A 155 3.82 1.97 -3.18
C ILE A 155 4.35 2.44 -4.54
N GLU A 156 4.14 1.63 -5.59
CA GLU A 156 4.47 2.02 -6.97
C GLU A 156 3.75 3.30 -7.37
N HIS A 157 2.46 3.41 -7.07
CA HIS A 157 1.66 4.59 -7.40
C HIS A 157 2.17 5.86 -6.72
N VAL A 158 2.43 5.81 -5.41
CA VAL A 158 2.93 6.96 -4.64
C VAL A 158 4.32 7.40 -5.13
N LEU A 159 5.21 6.46 -5.41
CA LEU A 159 6.55 6.79 -5.92
C LEU A 159 6.49 7.35 -7.35
N ALA A 160 5.65 6.78 -8.21
CA ALA A 160 5.46 7.28 -9.58
C ALA A 160 4.82 8.67 -9.62
N GLU A 161 3.79 8.92 -8.80
CA GLU A 161 3.18 10.25 -8.62
C GLU A 161 4.25 11.26 -8.17
N GLY A 162 5.07 10.86 -7.20
CA GLY A 162 6.19 11.63 -6.71
C GLY A 162 7.23 12.00 -7.77
N VAL A 163 7.68 11.03 -8.57
CA VAL A 163 8.66 11.25 -9.65
C VAL A 163 8.11 12.20 -10.72
N LEU A 164 6.89 11.95 -11.21
CA LEU A 164 6.23 12.80 -12.21
C LEU A 164 6.06 14.23 -11.68
N GLY A 165 5.61 14.33 -10.44
CA GLY A 165 5.33 15.57 -9.77
C GLY A 165 6.56 16.42 -9.49
N LEU A 166 7.66 15.81 -9.08
CA LEU A 166 8.93 16.50 -8.90
C LEU A 166 9.46 17.05 -10.22
N ILE A 167 9.43 16.26 -11.30
CA ILE A 167 9.86 16.72 -12.62
C ILE A 167 8.99 17.88 -13.11
N ALA A 168 7.67 17.76 -12.98
CA ALA A 168 6.75 18.83 -13.35
C ALA A 168 6.98 20.12 -12.52
N ALA A 169 7.21 19.98 -11.22
CA ALA A 169 7.50 21.12 -10.35
C ALA A 169 8.79 21.85 -10.75
N ILE A 170 9.88 21.11 -11.05
CA ILE A 170 11.13 21.69 -11.54
C ILE A 170 10.93 22.42 -12.88
N ARG A 171 10.12 21.89 -13.80
CA ARG A 171 9.81 22.54 -15.08
C ARG A 171 9.03 23.84 -14.90
N SER A 172 8.05 23.83 -14.00
CA SER A 172 7.11 24.93 -13.79
C SER A 172 7.65 26.13 -13.01
N SER A 173 8.82 26.02 -12.36
CA SER A 173 9.26 26.99 -11.36
C SER A 173 9.62 28.41 -11.86
N SER A 174 9.48 28.73 -13.16
CA SER A 174 10.01 29.98 -13.73
C SER A 174 9.02 31.00 -14.27
N THR A 175 7.72 30.89 -14.00
CA THR A 175 6.77 31.82 -14.66
C THR A 175 6.60 33.16 -13.94
N ASP A 176 6.94 33.27 -12.66
CA ASP A 176 6.63 34.49 -11.86
C ASP A 176 7.85 35.20 -11.23
N SER A 177 9.06 34.67 -11.38
CA SER A 177 10.26 35.24 -10.76
C SER A 177 10.83 36.39 -11.59
N ASP A 178 11.18 37.48 -10.92
CA ASP A 178 11.83 38.67 -11.47
C ASP A 178 12.95 38.28 -12.47
N PRO A 179 12.95 38.75 -13.73
CA PRO A 179 13.97 38.40 -14.73
C PRO A 179 15.40 38.78 -14.32
N ALA A 180 15.58 39.51 -13.21
CA ALA A 180 16.88 39.81 -12.61
C ALA A 180 17.42 38.70 -11.67
N ALA A 181 16.58 37.76 -11.20
CA ALA A 181 17.00 36.61 -10.42
C ALA A 181 17.47 35.51 -11.38
N GLY A 182 18.75 35.14 -11.29
CA GLY A 182 19.49 34.33 -12.28
C GLY A 182 19.11 32.85 -12.36
N ASP A 183 17.83 32.49 -12.27
CA ASP A 183 17.34 31.13 -12.52
C ASP A 183 17.57 30.77 -13.99
N SER A 184 18.68 30.08 -14.27
CA SER A 184 19.01 29.71 -15.64
C SER A 184 18.09 28.56 -16.09
N ALA A 185 17.42 28.73 -17.23
CA ALA A 185 16.68 27.64 -17.87
C ALA A 185 17.55 26.38 -18.05
N GLU A 186 18.85 26.57 -18.26
CA GLU A 186 19.84 25.50 -18.35
C GLU A 186 19.96 24.68 -17.04
N GLY A 187 19.89 25.30 -15.87
CA GLY A 187 19.93 24.60 -14.59
C GLY A 187 18.72 23.68 -14.38
N ARG A 188 17.54 24.16 -14.73
CA ARG A 188 16.29 23.37 -14.68
C ARG A 188 16.30 22.21 -15.67
N ASP A 189 16.81 22.44 -16.88
CA ASP A 189 16.96 21.39 -17.89
C ASP A 189 17.95 20.31 -17.42
N ARG A 190 19.03 20.70 -16.74
CA ARG A 190 19.99 19.77 -16.13
C ARG A 190 19.37 18.95 -15.00
N LEU A 191 18.64 19.58 -14.08
CA LEU A 191 17.96 18.90 -12.97
C LEU A 191 16.90 17.92 -13.47
N THR A 192 16.03 18.39 -14.37
CA THR A 192 15.01 17.57 -15.02
C THR A 192 15.63 16.41 -15.81
N GLY A 193 16.64 16.72 -16.62
CA GLY A 193 17.33 15.73 -17.45
C GLY A 193 18.01 14.64 -16.63
N ARG A 194 18.50 14.95 -15.42
CA ARG A 194 19.05 13.93 -14.50
C ARG A 194 17.95 12.97 -14.03
N GLY A 195 16.81 13.47 -13.57
CA GLY A 195 15.69 12.63 -13.13
C GLY A 195 15.15 11.73 -14.24
N VAL A 196 14.94 12.31 -15.43
CA VAL A 196 14.52 11.57 -16.62
C VAL A 196 15.52 10.46 -16.97
N ARG A 197 16.83 10.77 -16.94
CA ARG A 197 17.88 9.80 -17.24
C ARG A 197 17.90 8.64 -16.24
N ILE A 198 17.76 8.89 -14.94
CA ILE A 198 17.74 7.82 -13.92
C ILE A 198 16.59 6.85 -14.18
N VAL A 199 15.40 7.37 -14.48
CA VAL A 199 14.22 6.54 -14.79
C VAL A 199 14.44 5.74 -16.08
N GLN A 200 14.96 6.38 -17.14
CA GLN A 200 15.23 5.70 -18.41
C GLN A 200 16.33 4.62 -18.27
N GLU A 201 17.43 4.91 -17.60
CA GLU A 201 18.54 3.98 -17.38
C GLU A 201 18.08 2.77 -16.55
N GLY A 202 17.30 2.99 -15.49
CA GLY A 202 16.79 1.89 -14.68
C GLY A 202 15.67 1.10 -15.36
N GLN A 203 14.89 1.70 -16.27
CA GLN A 203 13.92 0.96 -17.09
C GLN A 203 14.57 -0.12 -17.97
N TYR A 204 15.83 0.07 -18.37
CA TYR A 204 16.58 -0.97 -19.10
C TYR A 204 16.92 -2.20 -18.26
N LEU A 205 16.97 -2.05 -16.94
CA LEU A 205 17.21 -3.15 -16.01
C LEU A 205 15.92 -3.92 -15.69
N LEU A 206 14.76 -3.39 -16.07
CA LEU A 206 13.48 -4.05 -15.89
C LEU A 206 13.19 -5.07 -17.01
N PRO A 207 12.57 -6.21 -16.67
CA PRO A 207 11.91 -7.07 -17.65
C PRO A 207 10.94 -6.27 -18.53
N ASP A 208 10.73 -6.71 -19.78
CA ASP A 208 9.89 -5.96 -20.72
C ASP A 208 8.44 -5.81 -20.24
N ASP A 209 7.87 -6.83 -19.60
CA ASP A 209 6.52 -6.77 -19.01
C ASP A 209 6.42 -5.69 -17.92
N ASP A 210 7.42 -5.62 -17.04
CA ASP A 210 7.51 -4.59 -16.01
C ASP A 210 7.67 -3.19 -16.62
N ARG A 211 8.52 -3.05 -17.64
CA ARG A 211 8.71 -1.76 -18.33
C ARG A 211 7.40 -1.27 -18.95
N GLN A 212 6.65 -2.15 -19.61
CA GLN A 212 5.34 -1.81 -20.18
C GLN A 212 4.34 -1.42 -19.09
N GLU A 213 4.31 -2.14 -17.98
CA GLU A 213 3.39 -1.82 -16.89
C GLU A 213 3.73 -0.50 -16.21
N LEU A 214 5.02 -0.22 -15.98
CA LEU A 214 5.49 1.07 -15.49
C LEU A 214 5.04 2.22 -16.42
N ALA A 215 5.20 2.05 -17.74
CA ALA A 215 4.74 3.04 -18.71
C ALA A 215 3.22 3.29 -18.63
N ARG A 216 2.41 2.24 -18.43
CA ARG A 216 0.96 2.38 -18.25
C ARG A 216 0.62 3.13 -16.96
N VAL A 217 1.30 2.82 -15.86
CA VAL A 217 1.11 3.49 -14.56
C VAL A 217 1.45 4.98 -14.68
N LEU A 218 2.60 5.31 -15.26
CA LEU A 218 3.03 6.70 -15.46
C LEU A 218 2.04 7.50 -16.32
N ARG A 219 1.53 6.93 -17.42
CA ARG A 219 0.50 7.61 -18.25
C ARG A 219 -0.79 7.88 -17.51
N ARG A 220 -1.35 6.88 -16.83
CA ARG A 220 -2.59 7.03 -16.05
C ARG A 220 -2.44 8.09 -14.95
N LEU A 221 -1.30 8.09 -14.27
CA LEU A 221 -0.98 9.08 -13.25
C LEU A 221 -0.86 10.48 -13.84
N ALA A 222 -0.16 10.62 -14.97
CA ALA A 222 -0.03 11.89 -15.65
C ALA A 222 -1.39 12.48 -16.04
N GLU A 223 -2.27 11.67 -16.63
CA GLU A 223 -3.64 12.09 -16.97
C GLU A 223 -4.44 12.51 -15.73
N ALA A 224 -4.34 11.76 -14.63
CA ALA A 224 -5.03 12.06 -13.38
C ALA A 224 -4.51 13.36 -12.73
N MET A 225 -3.19 13.54 -12.67
CA MET A 225 -2.56 14.75 -12.12
C MET A 225 -2.87 15.97 -12.97
N TYR A 226 -2.82 15.86 -14.29
CA TYR A 226 -3.22 16.93 -15.21
C TYR A 226 -4.70 17.31 -15.00
N GLY A 227 -5.58 16.32 -14.85
CA GLY A 227 -7.00 16.57 -14.56
C GLY A 227 -7.23 17.27 -13.21
N GLN A 228 -6.44 16.95 -12.18
CA GLN A 228 -6.49 17.63 -10.88
C GLN A 228 -5.95 19.06 -10.96
N ASP A 229 -4.83 19.26 -11.65
CA ASP A 229 -4.23 20.58 -11.81
C ASP A 229 -5.16 21.52 -12.60
N MET A 230 -5.77 21.01 -13.68
CA MET A 230 -6.86 21.68 -14.39
C MET A 230 -8.02 22.09 -13.48
N ALA A 231 -8.37 21.27 -12.49
CA ALA A 231 -9.45 21.56 -11.55
C ALA A 231 -9.05 22.61 -10.49
N CYS A 232 -7.79 22.63 -10.06
CA CYS A 232 -7.29 23.52 -9.01
C CYS A 232 -6.84 24.90 -9.54
N ARG A 233 -6.19 24.92 -10.70
CA ARG A 233 -5.54 26.11 -11.30
C ARG A 233 -6.24 26.62 -12.57
N GLY A 234 -7.18 25.84 -13.09
CA GLY A 234 -7.90 26.17 -14.31
C GLY A 234 -7.13 25.79 -15.59
N PRO A 235 -7.79 25.89 -16.76
CA PRO A 235 -7.31 25.29 -18.00
C PRO A 235 -6.06 25.93 -18.62
N TRP A 236 -5.68 27.11 -18.16
CA TRP A 236 -4.58 27.91 -18.74
C TRP A 236 -3.25 27.75 -17.99
N GLU A 237 -3.28 27.22 -16.77
CA GLU A 237 -2.10 26.99 -15.92
C GLU A 237 -1.66 25.53 -15.88
N ALA A 238 -2.48 24.62 -16.41
CA ALA A 238 -2.16 23.20 -16.40
C ALA A 238 -0.97 22.90 -17.32
N ASP A 239 0.12 22.41 -16.74
CA ASP A 239 1.34 22.13 -17.49
C ASP A 239 1.14 20.88 -18.36
N ARG A 240 0.92 21.13 -19.66
CA ARG A 240 0.79 20.07 -20.67
C ARG A 240 2.03 19.18 -20.76
N SER A 241 3.19 19.67 -20.33
CA SER A 241 4.43 18.88 -20.28
C SER A 241 4.28 17.63 -19.41
N LEU A 242 3.35 17.64 -18.46
CA LEU A 242 3.03 16.51 -17.59
C LEU A 242 2.46 15.32 -18.38
N LEU A 243 1.69 15.58 -19.46
CA LEU A 243 1.13 14.54 -20.33
C LEU A 243 2.17 13.92 -21.27
N ASP A 244 3.19 14.68 -21.66
CA ASP A 244 4.27 14.22 -22.53
C ASP A 244 5.37 13.47 -21.75
N LEU A 245 5.45 13.72 -20.43
CA LEU A 245 6.50 13.19 -19.55
C LEU A 245 6.55 11.65 -19.48
N PRO A 246 5.44 10.89 -19.41
CA PRO A 246 5.50 9.43 -19.42
C PRO A 246 6.17 8.86 -20.67
N ASP A 247 5.88 9.45 -21.84
CA ASP A 247 6.50 8.99 -23.09
C ASP A 247 7.98 9.35 -23.12
N GLU A 248 8.37 10.54 -22.64
CA GLU A 248 9.76 10.95 -22.45
C GLU A 248 10.51 10.00 -21.51
N LEU A 249 9.93 9.66 -20.36
CA LEU A 249 10.51 8.72 -19.39
C LEU A 249 10.66 7.31 -19.96
N CYS A 250 9.84 6.92 -20.93
CA CYS A 250 9.88 5.61 -21.58
C CYS A 250 10.66 5.59 -22.90
N LEU A 251 11.26 6.72 -23.32
CA LEU A 251 12.13 6.74 -24.49
C LEU A 251 13.36 5.87 -24.24
N ALA A 252 13.67 5.04 -25.22
CA ALA A 252 14.89 4.25 -25.25
C ALA A 252 16.12 5.18 -25.28
N THR A 253 16.85 5.32 -24.17
CA THR A 253 18.17 5.96 -24.18
C THR A 253 19.16 5.15 -25.01
N ARG A 254 20.21 5.77 -25.56
CA ARG A 254 21.30 5.03 -26.22
C ARG A 254 21.81 3.92 -25.31
N ALA A 255 22.10 2.75 -25.90
CA ALA A 255 22.46 1.50 -25.23
C ALA A 255 23.24 1.71 -23.91
N PRO A 256 22.80 1.10 -22.79
CA PRO A 256 23.35 1.39 -21.47
C PRO A 256 24.85 1.09 -21.42
N LEU A 257 25.59 1.95 -20.71
CA LEU A 257 26.92 1.61 -20.23
C LEU A 257 26.76 0.38 -19.33
N ILE A 258 27.47 -0.70 -19.62
CA ILE A 258 27.32 -2.02 -18.98
C ILE A 258 27.26 -1.88 -17.45
N VAL A 259 26.07 -1.99 -16.86
CA VAL A 259 25.88 -2.03 -15.41
C VAL A 259 25.76 -3.49 -14.99
N THR A 260 26.76 -3.98 -14.28
CA THR A 260 26.71 -5.29 -13.60
C THR A 260 25.96 -5.11 -12.28
N GLY A 261 24.63 -5.11 -12.33
CA GLY A 261 23.76 -4.96 -11.16
C GLY A 261 22.69 -6.06 -11.09
N THR A 262 22.25 -6.36 -9.88
CA THR A 262 21.06 -7.18 -9.62
C THR A 262 19.85 -6.55 -10.33
N PRO A 263 18.94 -7.33 -10.94
CA PRO A 263 17.73 -6.77 -11.52
C PRO A 263 16.95 -5.99 -10.46
N ALA A 264 16.75 -4.70 -10.71
CA ALA A 264 15.95 -3.83 -9.85
C ALA A 264 14.46 -4.12 -10.07
N THR A 265 13.66 -4.02 -9.03
CA THR A 265 12.20 -3.99 -9.14
C THR A 265 11.72 -2.59 -9.54
N ARG A 266 10.50 -2.47 -10.09
CA ARG A 266 9.87 -1.17 -10.43
C ARG A 266 9.86 -0.20 -9.24
N ARG A 267 9.62 -0.72 -8.04
CA ARG A 267 9.59 0.05 -6.79
C ARG A 267 10.96 0.59 -6.39
N GLU A 268 12.00 -0.23 -6.49
CA GLU A 268 13.38 0.20 -6.22
C GLU A 268 13.82 1.26 -7.22
N LEU A 269 13.51 1.09 -8.51
CA LEU A 269 13.75 2.09 -9.54
C LEU A 269 13.06 3.42 -9.22
N LEU A 270 11.76 3.40 -8.93
CA LEU A 270 11.01 4.61 -8.63
C LEU A 270 11.47 5.27 -7.35
N ALA A 271 11.82 4.51 -6.31
CA ALA A 271 12.38 5.03 -5.07
C ALA A 271 13.74 5.69 -5.31
N ALA A 272 14.61 5.08 -6.12
CA ALA A 272 15.91 5.63 -6.50
C ALA A 272 15.74 6.96 -7.26
N ALA A 273 14.86 6.98 -8.26
CA ALA A 273 14.54 8.19 -9.03
C ALA A 273 13.98 9.30 -8.13
N TYR A 274 13.06 8.98 -7.22
CA TYR A 274 12.46 9.94 -6.30
C TYR A 274 13.51 10.57 -5.37
N VAL A 275 14.34 9.76 -4.72
CA VAL A 275 15.38 10.25 -3.80
C VAL A 275 16.45 11.05 -4.56
N ALA A 276 16.86 10.59 -5.74
CA ALA A 276 17.85 11.29 -6.54
C ALA A 276 17.35 12.64 -7.07
N LEU A 277 16.06 12.73 -7.45
CA LEU A 277 15.42 14.00 -7.82
C LEU A 277 15.43 14.98 -6.65
N LEU A 278 14.92 14.59 -5.48
CA LEU A 278 14.93 15.44 -4.30
C LEU A 278 16.35 15.85 -3.88
N GLY A 279 17.28 14.90 -3.84
CA GLY A 279 18.67 15.18 -3.52
C GLY A 279 19.33 16.11 -4.54
N SER A 280 18.96 16.03 -5.81
CA SER A 280 19.46 16.96 -6.84
C SER A 280 18.92 18.37 -6.66
N ILE A 281 17.67 18.52 -6.20
CA ILE A 281 17.07 19.83 -5.91
C ILE A 281 17.76 20.46 -4.69
N GLU A 282 17.94 19.68 -3.63
CA GLU A 282 18.53 20.15 -2.36
C GLU A 282 20.04 20.41 -2.42
N LEU A 283 20.76 19.68 -3.27
CA LEU A 283 22.21 19.83 -3.45
C LEU A 283 22.57 20.67 -4.69
N ALA A 284 21.58 21.22 -5.38
CA ALA A 284 21.82 22.09 -6.51
C ALA A 284 22.62 23.32 -6.07
N GLU A 285 23.56 23.74 -6.91
CA GLU A 285 24.19 25.04 -6.74
C GLU A 285 23.14 26.15 -6.91
N ALA A 286 23.27 27.25 -6.16
CA ALA A 286 22.31 28.35 -6.13
C ALA A 286 22.12 29.07 -7.48
N ASP A 287 22.97 28.78 -8.48
CA ASP A 287 22.84 29.26 -9.86
C ASP A 287 21.95 28.37 -10.75
N LEU A 288 21.61 27.16 -10.28
CA LEU A 288 20.72 26.22 -10.99
C LEU A 288 19.27 26.37 -10.54
N ILE A 289 19.06 26.58 -9.24
CA ILE A 289 17.78 26.84 -8.60
C ILE A 289 18.04 27.65 -7.33
N ASP A 290 17.28 28.72 -7.15
CA ASP A 290 17.33 29.51 -5.91
C ASP A 290 16.95 28.65 -4.68
N ASP A 291 17.65 28.83 -3.56
CA ASP A 291 17.49 28.03 -2.34
C ASP A 291 16.04 28.05 -1.81
N GLU A 292 15.34 29.19 -1.96
CA GLU A 292 13.94 29.30 -1.54
C GLU A 292 13.02 28.44 -2.42
N HIS A 293 13.28 28.41 -3.72
CA HIS A 293 12.53 27.57 -4.67
C HIS A 293 12.81 26.08 -4.45
N ALA A 294 14.08 25.71 -4.24
CA ALA A 294 14.46 24.34 -3.91
C ALA A 294 13.74 23.86 -2.65
N ALA A 295 13.80 24.63 -1.56
CA ALA A 295 13.12 24.32 -0.30
C ALA A 295 11.60 24.19 -0.49
N ARG A 296 10.98 25.09 -1.27
CA ARG A 296 9.53 25.06 -1.54
C ARG A 296 9.10 23.81 -2.29
N ILE A 297 9.87 23.37 -3.30
CA ILE A 297 9.57 22.15 -4.05
C ILE A 297 9.73 20.92 -3.15
N THR A 298 10.84 20.83 -2.41
CA THR A 298 11.09 19.71 -1.49
C THR A 298 10.04 19.62 -0.39
N GLU A 299 9.67 20.74 0.24
CA GLU A 299 8.65 20.78 1.28
C GLU A 299 7.27 20.37 0.72
N ALA A 300 6.89 20.87 -0.45
CA ALA A 300 5.62 20.54 -1.08
C ALA A 300 5.48 19.04 -1.37
N TRP A 301 6.52 18.42 -1.93
CA TRP A 301 6.50 16.99 -2.28
C TRP A 301 6.69 16.08 -1.08
N THR A 302 7.53 16.45 -0.12
CA THR A 302 7.65 15.75 1.16
C THR A 302 6.34 15.82 1.94
N GLY A 303 5.69 16.98 1.98
CA GLY A 303 4.37 17.15 2.59
C GLY A 303 3.28 16.35 1.88
N THR A 304 3.32 16.26 0.55
CA THR A 304 2.40 15.43 -0.24
C THR A 304 2.60 13.95 0.05
N LEU A 305 3.85 13.47 0.07
CA LEU A 305 4.18 12.11 0.46
C LEU A 305 3.67 11.80 1.88
N ARG A 306 3.90 12.69 2.86
CA ARG A 306 3.41 12.51 4.23
C ARG A 306 1.88 12.43 4.30
N ARG A 307 1.15 13.32 3.63
CA ARG A 307 -0.32 13.28 3.57
C ARG A 307 -0.83 12.00 2.91
N ARG A 308 -0.13 11.50 1.89
CA ARG A 308 -0.45 10.20 1.27
C ARG A 308 -0.19 9.04 2.23
N LEU A 309 0.82 9.13 3.09
CA LEU A 309 1.18 8.06 4.03
C LEU A 309 0.40 8.07 5.34
N GLU A 310 -0.18 9.20 5.74
CA GLU A 310 -0.97 9.31 6.97
C GLU A 310 -2.14 8.31 7.06
N PRO A 311 -3.00 8.13 6.03
CA PRO A 311 -4.10 7.17 6.09
C PRO A 311 -3.70 5.73 5.72
N VAL A 312 -2.41 5.48 5.51
CA VAL A 312 -1.89 4.23 4.93
C VAL A 312 -1.45 3.28 6.04
N PRO A 313 -1.69 1.96 5.90
CA PRO A 313 -1.23 0.96 6.86
C PRO A 313 0.28 1.02 7.11
N ASP A 314 0.68 0.66 8.31
CA ASP A 314 2.07 0.70 8.77
C ASP A 314 3.00 -0.11 7.88
N GLU A 315 2.54 -1.23 7.33
CA GLU A 315 3.33 -2.12 6.47
C GLU A 315 3.75 -1.42 5.17
N ASP A 316 2.85 -0.66 4.56
CA ASP A 316 3.14 0.11 3.35
C ASP A 316 4.16 1.22 3.63
N ARG A 317 4.04 1.89 4.80
CA ARG A 317 5.00 2.91 5.25
C ARG A 317 6.39 2.30 5.52
N GLN A 318 6.42 1.16 6.20
CA GLN A 318 7.65 0.43 6.51
C GLN A 318 8.35 -0.05 5.24
N GLU A 319 7.62 -0.52 4.24
CA GLU A 319 8.19 -0.94 2.95
C GLU A 319 8.78 0.24 2.18
N LEU A 320 8.10 1.40 2.13
CA LEU A 320 8.66 2.61 1.55
C LEU A 320 9.97 3.02 2.23
N VAL A 321 10.04 2.91 3.55
CA VAL A 321 11.26 3.22 4.31
C VAL A 321 12.35 2.19 4.07
N ARG A 322 11.99 0.91 3.95
CA ARG A 322 12.93 -0.13 3.54
C ARG A 322 13.53 0.19 2.17
N LEU A 323 12.70 0.59 1.20
CA LEU A 323 13.14 1.00 -0.14
C LEU A 323 14.07 2.22 -0.07
N PHE A 324 13.70 3.29 0.64
CA PHE A 324 14.57 4.46 0.78
C PHE A 324 15.89 4.17 1.52
N ARG A 325 15.88 3.26 2.50
CA ARG A 325 17.11 2.75 3.15
C ARG A 325 18.01 2.01 2.19
N GLN A 326 17.43 1.20 1.32
CA GLN A 326 18.17 0.45 0.31
C GLN A 326 18.82 1.42 -0.69
N VAL A 327 18.05 2.37 -1.23
CA VAL A 327 18.56 3.44 -2.11
C VAL A 327 19.70 4.21 -1.45
N ALA A 328 19.55 4.61 -0.19
CA ALA A 328 20.61 5.32 0.55
C ALA A 328 21.91 4.49 0.71
N ARG A 329 21.81 3.16 0.75
CA ARG A 329 23.00 2.27 0.84
C ARG A 329 23.70 2.13 -0.50
N GLU A 330 22.93 2.11 -1.59
CA GLU A 330 23.39 1.94 -2.97
C GLU A 330 23.90 3.25 -3.57
N GLU A 331 23.51 4.40 -3.01
CA GLU A 331 24.00 5.72 -3.43
C GLU A 331 25.52 5.84 -3.23
N SER A 332 26.19 6.19 -4.34
CA SER A 332 27.64 6.29 -4.43
C SER A 332 28.14 7.71 -4.15
N ASP A 333 27.32 8.73 -4.46
CA ASP A 333 27.65 10.11 -4.16
C ASP A 333 27.54 10.39 -2.65
N PRO A 334 28.59 10.91 -1.98
CA PRO A 334 28.54 11.16 -0.53
C PRO A 334 27.43 12.15 -0.12
N GLY A 335 27.16 13.16 -0.95
CA GLY A 335 26.11 14.16 -0.71
C GLY A 335 24.73 13.52 -0.82
N GLY A 336 24.47 12.81 -1.91
CA GLY A 336 23.24 12.05 -2.13
C GLY A 336 23.00 11.02 -1.03
N LYS A 337 24.04 10.32 -0.57
CA LYS A 337 23.96 9.34 0.52
C LYS A 337 23.58 9.98 1.85
N ALA A 338 24.17 11.12 2.19
CA ALA A 338 23.84 11.87 3.40
C ALA A 338 22.38 12.37 3.34
N PHE A 339 21.96 12.91 2.19
CA PHE A 339 20.58 13.34 1.95
C PHE A 339 19.59 12.17 2.11
N ALA A 340 19.82 11.05 1.42
CA ALA A 340 18.95 9.89 1.44
C ALA A 340 18.80 9.27 2.85
N ALA A 341 19.86 9.32 3.67
CA ALA A 341 19.80 8.92 5.07
C ALA A 341 18.99 9.89 5.93
N GLY A 342 19.10 11.20 5.68
CA GLY A 342 18.32 12.25 6.36
C GLY A 342 16.83 12.22 6.00
N PHE A 343 16.52 11.99 4.72
CA PHE A 343 15.15 11.98 4.18
C PHE A 343 14.22 11.02 4.92
N GLN A 344 14.73 9.87 5.37
CA GLN A 344 13.98 8.88 6.15
C GLN A 344 13.45 9.42 7.48
N LYS A 345 14.15 10.37 8.09
CA LYS A 345 13.68 11.04 9.32
C LYS A 345 12.55 12.01 9.02
N VAL A 346 12.66 12.74 7.90
CA VAL A 346 11.70 13.77 7.50
C VAL A 346 10.33 13.18 7.15
N ILE A 347 10.30 11.99 6.57
CA ILE A 347 9.04 11.27 6.29
C ILE A 347 8.35 10.74 7.57
N GLY A 348 8.96 10.89 8.75
CA GLY A 348 8.33 10.60 10.04
C GLY A 348 8.15 9.11 10.34
N VAL A 349 8.97 8.24 9.73
CA VAL A 349 8.83 6.77 9.88
C VAL A 349 9.94 6.16 10.74
N VAL A 350 10.79 6.99 11.33
CA VAL A 350 11.65 6.56 12.43
C VAL A 350 11.02 7.13 13.68
N GLU A 351 10.42 6.27 14.51
CA GLU A 351 10.14 6.66 15.89
C GLU A 351 11.46 7.17 16.46
N GLU A 352 11.45 8.41 16.98
CA GLU A 352 12.59 8.92 17.72
C GLU A 352 12.78 8.00 18.92
N GLY A 353 13.60 6.97 18.74
CA GLY A 353 13.93 6.01 19.79
C GLY A 353 14.57 6.76 20.95
N GLY A 354 13.81 6.90 22.03
CA GLY A 354 14.29 7.26 23.36
C GLY A 354 14.94 6.08 24.07
#